data_AF-A0A936N3C1-F1
#
_entry.id   AF-A0A936N3C1-F1
#
_cell.length_a   1.000
_cell.length_b   1.000
_cell.length_c   1.000
_cell.angle_alpha   90.00
_cell.angle_beta   90.00
_cell.angle_gamma   90.00
#
_symmetry.space_group_name_H-M   'P 1'
#
loop_
_entity.id
_entity.type
_entity.pdbx_description
1 polymer ?
#
loop_
_entity_poly.entity_id
_entity_poly.type
_entity_poly.pdbx_seq_one_letter_code
_entity_poly.pdbx_strand_id
1 'polypeptide(L)'
;MQDSNNNITFSEQDLIRFTTAQNNVLKKVVCILWQNSTNENDIVELIDRVEFTFENGTSLKIACNNEGTGLMTTEEDAKLIAAELKKEFNGKIKIFKVDASSTAMWKDIIDKKLDMVQLTKENEAYKSDSLLLNFGPETRIISVHPLDGLIIDFYEPD
;
A
#
# COMPACT_ATOMS: atom_id res chain seq x y z
N MET A 1 -10.49 14.41 -23.36
CA MET A 1 -9.11 14.58 -22.85
C MET A 1 -9.01 15.94 -22.19
N GLN A 2 -9.23 15.95 -20.88
CA GLN A 2 -8.68 16.94 -19.98
C GLN A 2 -7.96 16.09 -18.94
N ASP A 3 -6.65 15.94 -19.09
CA ASP A 3 -5.80 15.50 -18.00
C ASP A 3 -5.78 16.66 -17.01
N SER A 4 -6.77 16.67 -16.13
CA SER A 4 -6.69 17.44 -14.90
C SER A 4 -5.52 16.83 -14.14
N ASN A 5 -4.32 17.44 -14.27
CA ASN A 5 -3.20 17.22 -13.37
C ASN A 5 -3.65 17.61 -11.95
N ASN A 6 -4.42 16.74 -11.31
CA ASN A 6 -4.56 16.76 -9.88
C ASN A 6 -3.19 16.31 -9.38
N ASN A 7 -2.34 17.28 -9.01
CA ASN A 7 -1.07 16.99 -8.35
C ASN A 7 -1.38 16.54 -6.92
N ILE A 8 -1.80 15.29 -6.80
CA ILE A 8 -2.08 14.67 -5.51
C ILE A 8 -0.74 14.37 -4.85
N THR A 9 -0.58 14.90 -3.65
CA THR A 9 0.68 14.90 -2.94
C THR A 9 0.51 14.26 -1.57
N PHE A 10 1.59 13.68 -1.06
CA PHE A 10 1.60 13.14 0.30
C PHE A 10 1.43 14.26 1.33
N SER A 11 0.63 14.00 2.35
CA SER A 11 0.48 14.89 3.50
C SER A 11 1.73 14.83 4.38
N GLU A 12 1.90 15.83 5.26
CA GLU A 12 2.97 15.80 6.27
C GLU A 12 2.91 14.55 7.15
N GLN A 13 1.70 14.08 7.48
CA GLN A 13 1.50 12.88 8.28
C GLN A 13 1.99 11.61 7.54
N ASP A 14 1.77 11.52 6.23
CA ASP A 14 2.30 10.43 5.40
C ASP A 14 3.84 10.44 5.44
N LEU A 15 4.45 11.61 5.23
CA LEU A 15 5.90 11.78 5.24
C LEU A 15 6.52 11.43 6.60
N ILE A 16 5.87 11.80 7.71
CA ILE A 16 6.29 11.42 9.07
C ILE A 16 6.26 9.91 9.25
N ARG A 17 5.21 9.23 8.77
CA ARG A 17 5.09 7.77 8.88
C ARG A 17 6.10 7.04 8.03
N PHE A 18 6.34 7.49 6.80
CA PHE A 18 7.42 6.97 5.97
C PHE A 18 8.77 7.13 6.68
N THR A 19 9.04 8.32 7.24
CA THR A 19 10.28 8.59 7.96
C THR A 19 10.44 7.71 9.19
N THR A 20 9.35 7.50 9.94
CA THR A 20 9.32 6.67 11.16
C THR A 20 9.57 5.20 10.87
N ALA A 21 9.14 4.72 9.70
CA ALA A 21 9.34 3.34 9.26
C ALA A 21 10.80 3.04 8.89
N GLN A 22 11.53 4.03 8.37
CA GLN A 22 12.94 3.88 7.99
C GLN A 22 13.82 3.44 9.16
N ASN A 23 14.92 2.77 8.84
CA ASN A 23 15.90 2.19 9.75
C ASN A 23 15.37 1.08 10.68
N ASN A 24 14.18 0.56 10.43
CA ASN A 24 13.65 -0.59 11.16
C ASN A 24 13.68 -1.87 10.31
N VAL A 25 13.86 -3.01 10.97
CA VAL A 25 13.84 -4.32 10.32
C VAL A 25 12.42 -4.79 10.06
N LEU A 26 12.11 -5.12 8.81
CA LEU A 26 10.83 -5.65 8.40
C LEU A 26 10.66 -7.09 8.92
N LYS A 27 9.56 -7.37 9.61
CA LYS A 27 9.25 -8.70 10.16
C LYS A 27 8.05 -9.36 9.51
N LYS A 28 7.12 -8.56 8.97
CA LYS A 28 5.89 -9.09 8.40
C LYS A 28 5.35 -8.18 7.32
N VAL A 29 4.83 -8.78 6.26
CA VAL A 29 4.03 -8.09 5.25
C VAL A 29 2.65 -8.74 5.19
N VAL A 30 1.60 -7.92 5.31
CA VAL A 30 0.21 -8.35 5.15
C VAL A 30 -0.40 -7.57 4.00
N CYS A 31 -0.89 -8.27 2.99
CA CYS A 31 -1.75 -7.66 1.97
C CYS A 31 -3.20 -7.75 2.43
N ILE A 32 -3.89 -6.63 2.34
CA ILE A 32 -5.33 -6.52 2.53
C ILE A 32 -5.96 -6.51 1.15
N LEU A 33 -6.69 -7.57 0.84
CA LEU A 33 -7.36 -7.73 -0.44
C LEU A 33 -8.80 -7.26 -0.31
N TRP A 34 -9.26 -6.50 -1.28
CA TRP A 34 -10.66 -6.16 -1.45
C TRP A 34 -11.25 -6.98 -2.59
N GLN A 35 -12.41 -7.58 -2.35
CA GLN A 35 -13.11 -8.40 -3.31
C GLN A 35 -14.55 -7.92 -3.46
N ASN A 36 -14.98 -7.72 -4.70
CA ASN A 36 -16.36 -7.43 -5.04
C ASN A 36 -16.95 -8.57 -5.88
N SER A 37 -17.95 -9.22 -5.29
CA SER A 37 -18.70 -10.33 -5.87
C SER A 37 -20.17 -9.94 -6.14
N THR A 38 -20.45 -8.65 -6.34
CA THR A 38 -21.81 -8.19 -6.66
C THR A 38 -22.31 -8.71 -8.01
N ASN A 39 -21.40 -8.92 -8.96
CA ASN A 39 -21.61 -9.70 -10.17
C ASN A 39 -20.88 -11.04 -10.03
N GLU A 40 -21.64 -12.14 -9.92
CA GLU A 40 -21.07 -13.48 -9.71
C GLU A 40 -20.24 -14.00 -10.90
N ASN A 41 -20.45 -13.42 -12.10
CA ASN A 41 -19.71 -13.78 -13.31
C ASN A 41 -18.44 -12.93 -13.50
N ASP A 42 -18.25 -11.91 -12.67
CA ASP A 42 -17.17 -10.93 -12.79
C ASP A 42 -16.72 -10.48 -11.40
N ILE A 43 -16.05 -11.40 -10.70
CA ILE A 43 -15.50 -11.14 -9.37
C ILE A 43 -14.23 -10.31 -9.56
N VAL A 44 -14.26 -9.10 -9.02
CA VAL A 44 -13.09 -8.21 -8.98
C VAL A 44 -12.36 -8.43 -7.66
N GLU A 45 -11.05 -8.61 -7.74
CA GLU A 45 -10.16 -8.70 -6.58
C GLU A 45 -8.93 -7.83 -6.81
N LEU A 46 -8.56 -7.04 -5.80
CA LEU A 46 -7.42 -6.13 -5.87
C LEU A 46 -6.72 -6.00 -4.51
N ILE A 47 -5.49 -5.50 -4.53
CA ILE A 47 -4.78 -5.12 -3.31
C ILE A 47 -5.25 -3.72 -2.92
N ASP A 48 -5.98 -3.63 -1.81
CA ASP A 48 -6.45 -2.36 -1.26
C ASP A 48 -5.35 -1.67 -0.44
N ARG A 49 -4.62 -2.48 0.32
CA ARG A 49 -3.63 -1.99 1.28
C ARG A 49 -2.54 -3.01 1.51
N VAL A 50 -1.35 -2.53 1.76
CA VAL A 50 -0.23 -3.33 2.28
C VAL A 50 0.19 -2.80 3.64
N GLU A 51 0.41 -3.72 4.57
CA GLU A 51 0.84 -3.44 5.94
C GLU A 51 2.21 -4.08 6.19
N PHE A 52 3.17 -3.24 6.57
CA PHE A 52 4.50 -3.62 6.99
C PHE A 52 4.56 -3.56 8.52
N THR A 53 4.91 -4.66 9.18
CA THR A 53 5.20 -4.67 10.62
C THR A 53 6.70 -4.78 10.83
N PHE A 54 7.25 -3.89 11.66
CA PHE A 54 8.67 -3.82 11.94
C PHE A 54 9.02 -4.40 13.32
N GLU A 55 10.29 -4.72 13.53
CA GLU A 55 10.78 -5.37 14.75
C GLU A 55 10.59 -4.54 16.03
N ASN A 56 10.56 -3.21 15.89
CA ASN A 56 10.32 -2.27 16.98
C ASN A 56 8.83 -2.20 17.39
N GLY A 57 7.96 -2.99 16.74
CA GLY A 57 6.52 -3.04 16.98
C GLY A 57 5.71 -1.98 16.23
N THR A 58 6.35 -1.08 15.46
CA THR A 58 5.61 -0.12 14.62
C THR A 58 5.11 -0.79 13.34
N SER A 59 4.10 -0.15 12.73
CA SER A 59 3.57 -0.58 11.44
C SER A 59 3.46 0.59 10.47
N LEU A 60 3.79 0.35 9.20
CA LEU A 60 3.47 1.25 8.09
C LEU A 60 2.39 0.59 7.24
N LYS A 61 1.24 1.25 7.09
CA LYS A 61 0.16 0.80 6.20
C LYS A 61 0.05 1.79 5.05
N ILE A 62 0.06 1.29 3.83
CA ILE A 62 -0.02 2.06 2.60
C ILE A 62 -1.27 1.59 1.86
N ALA A 63 -2.12 2.52 1.45
CA ALA A 63 -3.39 2.27 0.77
C ALA A 63 -3.57 3.25 -0.39
N CYS A 64 -4.55 2.97 -1.26
CA CYS A 64 -5.10 4.00 -2.13
C CYS A 64 -5.78 5.08 -1.28
N ASN A 65 -5.73 6.33 -1.75
CA ASN A 65 -6.53 7.40 -1.19
C ASN A 65 -8.03 7.19 -1.49
N ASN A 66 -8.88 7.96 -0.83
CA ASN A 66 -10.34 7.84 -0.98
C ASN A 66 -10.85 8.04 -2.41
N GLU A 67 -10.06 8.68 -3.27
CA GLU A 67 -10.40 8.94 -4.67
C GLU A 67 -9.84 7.88 -5.63
N GLY A 68 -9.00 6.94 -5.17
CA GLY A 68 -8.34 5.93 -6.00
C GLY A 68 -7.28 6.48 -6.96
N THR A 69 -6.80 7.70 -6.70
CA THR A 69 -5.95 8.49 -7.62
C THR A 69 -4.55 8.74 -7.06
N GLY A 70 -4.30 8.39 -5.81
CA GLY A 70 -3.02 8.55 -5.13
C GLY A 70 -2.85 7.55 -4.01
N LEU A 71 -1.62 7.44 -3.51
CA LEU A 71 -1.25 6.68 -2.33
C LEU A 71 -1.45 7.53 -1.07
N MET A 72 -1.80 6.87 0.03
CA MET A 72 -1.76 7.48 1.36
C MET A 72 -1.36 6.45 2.40
N THR A 73 -0.95 6.94 3.57
CA THR A 73 -0.84 6.12 4.76
C THR A 73 -2.16 6.11 5.53
N THR A 74 -2.41 5.06 6.30
CA THR A 74 -3.65 4.91 7.06
C THR A 74 -3.41 4.19 8.37
N GLU A 75 -4.21 4.46 9.39
CA GLU A 75 -4.21 3.69 10.63
C GLU A 75 -5.40 2.77 10.77
N GLU A 76 -6.36 2.87 9.84
CA GLU A 76 -7.65 2.20 9.98
C GLU A 76 -7.48 0.70 10.22
N ASP A 77 -8.37 0.16 11.05
CA ASP A 77 -8.43 -1.28 11.28
C ASP A 77 -9.29 -1.93 10.19
N ALA A 78 -8.66 -2.72 9.34
CA ALA A 78 -9.34 -3.51 8.33
C ALA A 78 -10.44 -4.44 8.89
N LYS A 79 -10.43 -4.80 10.19
CA LYS A 79 -11.57 -5.52 10.81
C LYS A 79 -12.81 -4.65 10.95
N LEU A 80 -12.64 -3.37 11.28
CA LEU A 80 -13.75 -2.42 11.37
C LEU A 80 -14.33 -2.18 9.97
N ILE A 81 -13.46 -1.91 8.99
CA ILE A 81 -13.88 -1.73 7.59
C ILE A 81 -14.61 -2.98 7.08
N ALA A 82 -14.09 -4.19 7.34
CA ALA A 82 -14.75 -5.43 6.94
C ALA A 82 -16.14 -5.60 7.56
N ALA A 83 -16.33 -5.17 8.82
CA ALA A 83 -17.63 -5.23 9.49
C ALA A 83 -18.64 -4.23 8.88
N GLU A 84 -18.18 -3.02 8.55
CA GLU A 84 -18.98 -1.99 7.89
C GLU A 84 -19.41 -2.43 6.49
N LEU A 85 -18.46 -2.88 5.66
CA LEU A 85 -18.75 -3.38 4.32
C LEU A 85 -19.69 -4.59 4.33
N LYS A 86 -19.51 -5.51 5.29
CA LYS A 86 -20.42 -6.65 5.44
C LYS A 86 -21.85 -6.20 5.72
N LYS A 87 -22.03 -5.18 6.56
CA LYS A 87 -23.34 -4.62 6.91
C LYS A 87 -23.98 -3.90 5.72
N GLU A 88 -23.20 -3.09 5.00
CA GLU A 88 -23.69 -2.27 3.89
C GLU A 88 -23.99 -3.10 2.63
N PHE A 89 -23.11 -4.04 2.28
CA PHE A 89 -23.18 -4.79 1.02
C PHE A 89 -23.65 -6.24 1.21
N ASN A 90 -24.19 -6.57 2.38
CA ASN A 90 -24.69 -7.91 2.73
C ASN A 90 -23.67 -9.04 2.40
N GLY A 91 -22.38 -8.77 2.65
CA GLY A 91 -21.28 -9.71 2.40
C GLY A 91 -20.88 -9.92 0.94
N LYS A 92 -21.43 -9.16 -0.03
CA LYS A 92 -21.01 -9.19 -1.44
C LYS A 92 -19.66 -8.49 -1.68
N ILE A 93 -19.31 -7.55 -0.80
CA ILE A 93 -17.98 -6.95 -0.73
C ILE A 93 -17.28 -7.48 0.51
N LYS A 94 -16.04 -7.92 0.35
CA LYS A 94 -15.25 -8.57 1.41
C LYS A 94 -13.84 -8.00 1.45
N ILE A 95 -13.27 -8.00 2.65
CA ILE A 95 -11.86 -7.73 2.88
C ILE A 95 -11.20 -8.99 3.44
N PHE A 96 -10.07 -9.38 2.85
CA PHE A 96 -9.25 -10.49 3.31
C PHE A 96 -7.88 -9.99 3.76
N LYS A 97 -7.35 -10.58 4.83
CA LYS A 97 -5.96 -10.37 5.23
C LYS A 97 -5.14 -11.58 4.81
N VAL A 98 -4.09 -11.36 4.03
CA VAL A 98 -3.18 -12.40 3.58
C VAL A 98 -1.80 -12.10 4.13
N ASP A 99 -1.24 -13.03 4.89
CA ASP A 99 0.17 -12.97 5.26
C ASP A 99 1.00 -13.23 4.01
N ALA A 100 1.59 -12.17 3.46
CA ALA A 100 2.32 -12.21 2.22
C ALA A 100 3.82 -12.42 2.43
N SER A 101 4.27 -12.52 3.69
CA SER A 101 5.70 -12.53 4.06
C SER A 101 6.50 -13.62 3.36
N SER A 102 5.89 -14.77 3.06
CA SER A 102 6.56 -15.90 2.41
C SER A 102 6.44 -15.93 0.88
N THR A 103 5.77 -14.95 0.26
CA THR A 103 5.62 -14.92 -1.21
C THR A 103 6.92 -14.47 -1.87
N ALA A 104 7.07 -14.77 -3.16
CA ALA A 104 8.24 -14.36 -3.93
C ALA A 104 8.51 -12.84 -3.87
N MET A 105 7.44 -12.03 -3.82
CA MET A 105 7.54 -10.57 -3.73
C MET A 105 8.27 -10.09 -2.47
N TRP A 106 8.05 -10.76 -1.32
CA TRP A 106 8.43 -10.23 -0.01
C TRP A 106 9.50 -11.05 0.71
N LYS A 107 9.59 -12.36 0.46
CA LYS A 107 10.42 -13.28 1.24
C LYS A 107 11.89 -12.84 1.36
N ASP A 108 12.44 -12.22 0.32
CA ASP A 108 13.86 -11.84 0.26
C ASP A 108 14.15 -10.49 0.93
N ILE A 109 13.12 -9.78 1.42
CA ILE A 109 13.23 -8.53 2.19
C ILE A 109 12.71 -8.65 3.62
N ILE A 110 12.14 -9.80 4.00
CA ILE A 110 11.91 -10.12 5.41
C ILE A 110 13.26 -10.19 6.14
N ASP A 111 13.27 -9.71 7.38
CA ASP A 111 14.46 -9.54 8.23
C ASP A 111 15.52 -8.57 7.67
N LYS A 112 15.20 -7.81 6.63
CA LYS A 112 16.02 -6.70 6.16
C LYS A 112 15.52 -5.36 6.71
N LYS A 113 16.45 -4.43 6.86
CA LYS A 113 16.17 -3.06 7.30
C LYS A 113 15.59 -2.27 6.14
N LEU A 114 14.51 -1.52 6.36
CA LEU A 114 14.06 -0.49 5.42
C LEU A 114 15.03 0.69 5.49
N ASP A 115 16.02 0.73 4.59
CA ASP A 115 17.04 1.77 4.57
C ASP A 115 16.44 3.13 4.20
N MET A 116 15.58 3.15 3.19
CA MET A 116 15.03 4.41 2.67
C MET A 116 13.65 4.23 2.04
N VAL A 117 12.80 5.24 2.23
CA VAL A 117 11.59 5.44 1.42
C VAL A 117 11.86 6.58 0.45
N GLN A 118 11.87 6.31 -0.86
CA GLN A 118 12.08 7.33 -1.89
C GLN A 118 10.75 7.71 -2.52
N LEU A 119 10.53 9.01 -2.67
CA LEU A 119 9.32 9.60 -3.22
C LEU A 119 9.68 10.46 -4.43
N THR A 120 8.77 10.57 -5.38
CA THR A 120 8.91 11.52 -6.49
C THR A 120 8.64 12.93 -6.00
N LYS A 121 9.58 13.85 -6.17
CA LYS A 121 9.40 15.27 -5.87
C LYS A 121 9.16 16.05 -7.16
N GLU A 122 8.10 16.84 -7.20
CA GLU A 122 7.81 17.78 -8.29
C GLU A 122 7.63 19.18 -7.70
N ASN A 123 8.46 20.13 -8.14
CA ASN A 123 8.60 21.44 -7.51
C ASN A 123 8.96 21.29 -6.02
N GLU A 124 8.03 21.65 -5.12
CA GLU A 124 8.20 21.57 -3.66
C GLU A 124 7.31 20.51 -2.99
N ALA A 125 6.60 19.69 -3.75
CA ALA A 125 5.69 18.69 -3.22
C ALA A 125 6.10 17.27 -3.59
N TYR A 126 5.82 16.31 -2.71
CA TYR A 126 6.03 14.89 -2.96
C TYR A 126 4.76 14.30 -3.59
N LYS A 127 4.87 13.80 -4.82
CA LYS A 127 3.77 13.17 -5.53
C LYS A 127 3.36 11.88 -4.82
N SER A 128 2.06 11.62 -4.80
CA SER A 128 1.47 10.41 -4.23
C SER A 128 1.21 9.31 -5.27
N ASP A 129 1.88 9.34 -6.42
CA ASP A 129 1.68 8.35 -7.48
C ASP A 129 2.39 7.02 -7.19
N SER A 130 3.56 7.09 -6.56
CA SER A 130 4.41 5.95 -6.27
C SER A 130 5.40 6.23 -5.14
N LEU A 131 5.94 5.16 -4.56
CA LEU A 131 7.08 5.21 -3.65
C LEU A 131 7.97 3.98 -3.82
N LEU A 132 9.26 4.15 -3.58
CA LEU A 132 10.23 3.06 -3.52
C LEU A 132 10.57 2.74 -2.06
N LEU A 133 10.53 1.46 -1.72
CA LEU A 133 10.98 0.92 -0.45
C LEU A 133 12.32 0.20 -0.68
N ASN A 134 13.40 0.80 -0.19
CA ASN A 134 14.75 0.27 -0.34
C ASN A 134 15.14 -0.54 0.91
N PHE A 135 15.44 -1.82 0.71
CA PHE A 135 15.86 -2.77 1.74
C PHE A 135 17.32 -3.21 1.56
N GLY A 136 18.17 -2.32 1.05
CA GLY A 136 19.58 -2.55 0.74
C GLY A 136 19.76 -3.06 -0.70
N PRO A 137 20.06 -4.36 -0.91
CA PRO A 137 20.22 -4.92 -2.26
C PRO A 137 18.90 -5.08 -3.04
N GLU A 138 17.76 -4.90 -2.37
CA GLU A 138 16.43 -5.16 -2.91
C GLU A 138 15.57 -3.90 -2.79
N THR A 139 14.90 -3.50 -3.86
CA THR A 139 13.93 -2.39 -3.83
C THR A 139 12.57 -2.87 -4.32
N ARG A 140 11.51 -2.36 -3.70
CA ARG A 140 10.12 -2.55 -4.15
C ARG A 140 9.52 -1.22 -4.52
N ILE A 141 8.76 -1.18 -5.60
CA ILE A 141 7.93 -0.04 -5.94
C ILE A 141 6.48 -0.35 -5.55
N ILE A 142 5.82 0.63 -4.97
CA ILE A 142 4.37 0.62 -4.77
C ILE A 142 3.82 1.81 -5.53
N SER A 143 2.83 1.57 -6.38
CA SER A 143 2.10 2.59 -7.12
C SER A 143 0.60 2.33 -7.06
N VAL A 144 -0.18 3.29 -7.53
CA VAL A 144 -1.64 3.17 -7.60
C VAL A 144 -2.09 3.05 -9.06
N HIS A 145 -3.05 2.15 -9.30
CA HIS A 145 -3.79 2.07 -10.56
C HIS A 145 -5.29 2.25 -10.29
N PRO A 146 -6.02 3.08 -11.07
CA PRO A 146 -7.42 3.37 -10.82
C PRO A 146 -8.36 2.16 -10.84
N LEU A 147 -7.97 1.07 -11.51
CA LEU A 147 -8.79 -0.14 -11.64
C LEU A 147 -8.27 -1.31 -10.80
N ASP A 148 -6.96 -1.38 -10.58
CA ASP A 148 -6.31 -2.53 -9.95
C ASP A 148 -5.86 -2.26 -8.51
N GLY A 149 -6.14 -1.07 -7.98
CA GLY A 149 -5.76 -0.66 -6.64
C GLY A 149 -4.25 -0.46 -6.52
N LEU A 150 -3.64 -1.04 -5.49
CA LEU A 150 -2.19 -0.99 -5.32
C LEU A 150 -1.50 -1.96 -6.28
N ILE A 151 -0.53 -1.44 -7.03
CA ILE A 151 0.42 -2.22 -7.82
C ILE A 151 1.73 -2.28 -7.06
N ILE A 152 2.31 -3.48 -6.97
CA ILE A 152 3.55 -3.74 -6.23
C ILE A 152 4.47 -4.56 -7.11
N ASP A 153 5.67 -4.03 -7.36
CA ASP A 153 6.64 -4.67 -8.24
C ASP A 153 8.06 -4.65 -7.64
N PHE A 154 8.91 -5.51 -8.20
CA PHE A 154 10.36 -5.40 -8.03
C PHE A 154 10.85 -4.14 -8.76
N TYR A 155 11.77 -3.41 -8.14
CA TYR A 155 12.41 -2.28 -8.79
C TYR A 155 13.87 -2.60 -9.09
N GLU A 156 14.21 -2.56 -10.37
CA GLU A 156 15.58 -2.65 -10.86
C GLU A 156 15.97 -1.26 -11.40
N PRO A 157 17.02 -0.61 -10.88
CA PRO A 157 17.51 0.64 -11.45
C PRO A 157 18.13 0.37 -12.83
N ASP A 158 17.77 1.20 -13.81
CA ASP A 158 18.37 1.21 -15.16
C ASP A 158 19.88 1.49 -15.14
#